data_AF-A0A161Q6V2-F1
#
_entry.id   AF-A0A161Q6V2-F1
#
_cell.length_a   1.000
_cell.length_b   1.000
_cell.length_c   1.000
_cell.angle_alpha   90.00
_cell.angle_beta   90.00
_cell.angle_gamma   90.00
#
_symmetry.space_group_name_H-M   'P 1'
#
loop_
_entity.id
_entity.type
_entity.pdbx_description
1 polymer ?
#
loop_
_entity_poly.entity_id
_entity_poly.type
_entity_poly.pdbx_seq_one_letter_code
_entity_poly.pdbx_strand_id
1 'polypeptide(L)'
;MTLPPSVERRDGIEPYRLDLFLSVDIVGSTAYKFSQDVATRPDQLPSPEGLDQTTWFHAIGKFYEHFHRRFMSDGEAAGVALWKALGDELVYRAVIRDRAQTAALVAGFAGAVQETREVVQGFSRTLDLKACAWVADFPVRNVTISIDGLRSGGRQVEDFIGPSMDVGFRLGGFATRRKMMVSVELALILATGDRGEGAGSFTFGYDRRESLKGVLGGDAYPLLWIDLENDRDQMEVNRCEARLQGRRADLSRADVVEFCRAYMAATPWMEMPHLGQDGAGDFADPPPSYGRYVRKRQARLDQEAERLARRDTRPPGPEDGPSASDDLLGDMPVPSPDGDA
;
A
#
# COMPACT_ATOMS: atom_id res chain seq x y z
N MET A 1 -36.61 -10.23 -3.47
CA MET A 1 -35.59 -10.34 -2.40
C MET A 1 -34.89 -8.99 -2.37
N THR A 2 -35.39 -8.11 -1.51
CA THR A 2 -35.15 -6.67 -1.55
C THR A 2 -33.75 -6.37 -1.00
N LEU A 3 -32.93 -5.66 -1.77
CA LEU A 3 -31.63 -5.15 -1.33
C LEU A 3 -31.83 -4.29 -0.07
N PRO A 4 -30.98 -4.41 0.97
CA PRO A 4 -31.03 -3.50 2.09
C PRO A 4 -30.59 -2.10 1.64
N PRO A 5 -31.11 -1.05 2.29
CA PRO A 5 -30.85 0.33 1.90
C PRO A 5 -29.36 0.64 2.07
N SER A 6 -28.90 1.54 1.20
CA SER A 6 -27.68 2.35 1.28
C SER A 6 -26.98 2.30 2.63
N VAL A 7 -25.67 2.01 2.63
CA VAL A 7 -24.77 2.00 3.78
C VAL A 7 -24.69 3.42 4.40
N GLU A 8 -25.74 3.82 5.09
CA GLU A 8 -25.71 4.91 6.06
C GLU A 8 -24.72 4.51 7.15
N ARG A 9 -23.95 5.48 7.64
CA ARG A 9 -23.02 5.28 8.77
C ARG A 9 -23.82 4.70 9.94
N ARG A 10 -23.63 3.40 10.20
CA ARG A 10 -24.16 2.74 11.40
C ARG A 10 -23.15 2.96 12.51
N ASP A 11 -23.60 3.54 13.62
CA ASP A 11 -22.73 3.78 14.77
C ASP A 11 -22.00 2.48 15.18
N GLY A 12 -20.67 2.56 15.27
CA GLY A 12 -19.81 1.42 15.66
C GLY A 12 -19.45 0.41 14.55
N ILE A 13 -19.90 0.60 13.31
CA ILE A 13 -19.50 -0.18 12.14
C ILE A 13 -18.68 0.70 11.19
N GLU A 14 -17.43 0.30 10.94
CA GLU A 14 -16.55 1.03 10.04
C GLU A 14 -17.01 0.86 8.58
N PRO A 15 -17.16 1.95 7.80
CA PRO A 15 -17.57 1.86 6.41
C PRO A 15 -16.49 1.17 5.57
N TYR A 16 -16.92 0.45 4.53
CA TYR A 16 -16.01 -0.08 3.54
C TYR A 16 -15.24 1.08 2.88
N ARG A 17 -13.93 0.90 2.74
CA ARG A 17 -13.09 1.76 1.89
C ARG A 17 -12.07 0.93 1.13
N LEU A 18 -11.67 1.44 -0.02
CA LEU A 18 -10.57 0.92 -0.81
C LEU A 18 -9.48 1.99 -0.86
N ASP A 19 -8.29 1.64 -0.39
CA ASP A 19 -7.17 2.55 -0.34
C ASP A 19 -6.14 2.14 -1.39
N LEU A 20 -5.72 3.11 -2.19
CA LEU A 20 -4.58 3.02 -3.10
C LEU A 20 -3.29 3.34 -2.35
N PHE A 21 -2.31 2.47 -2.50
CA PHE A 21 -0.95 2.66 -2.02
C PHE A 21 -0.01 2.80 -3.21
N LEU A 22 0.90 3.77 -3.12
CA LEU A 22 1.86 4.11 -4.17
C LEU A 22 3.25 4.19 -3.53
N SER A 23 4.14 3.30 -3.94
CA SER A 23 5.52 3.21 -3.46
C SER A 23 6.49 3.60 -4.58
N VAL A 24 7.50 4.39 -4.21
CA VAL A 24 8.67 4.70 -5.04
C VAL A 24 9.93 4.47 -4.23
N ASP A 25 10.92 3.82 -4.84
CA ASP A 25 12.20 3.44 -4.21
C ASP A 25 13.37 3.73 -5.17
N ILE A 26 14.52 4.09 -4.60
CA ILE A 26 15.74 4.36 -5.36
C ILE A 26 16.49 3.06 -5.65
N VAL A 27 16.61 2.73 -6.93
CA VAL A 27 17.46 1.63 -7.41
C VAL A 27 18.93 2.05 -7.35
N GLY A 28 19.79 1.17 -6.84
CA GLY A 28 21.24 1.39 -6.80
C GLY A 28 21.72 2.26 -5.64
N SER A 29 20.81 2.73 -4.79
CA SER A 29 21.10 3.57 -3.61
C SER A 29 22.13 2.97 -2.67
N THR A 30 22.02 1.67 -2.39
CA THR A 30 22.89 0.96 -1.44
C THR A 30 24.32 0.92 -1.98
N ALA A 31 24.48 0.54 -3.25
CA ALA A 31 25.79 0.54 -3.91
C ALA A 31 26.40 1.95 -3.94
N TYR A 32 25.57 2.98 -4.19
CA TYR A 32 26.00 4.37 -4.19
C TYR A 32 26.52 4.83 -2.82
N LYS A 33 25.77 4.55 -1.74
CA LYS A 33 26.18 4.82 -0.34
C LYS A 33 27.55 4.19 -0.04
N PHE A 34 27.71 2.89 -0.30
CA PHE A 34 28.97 2.18 -0.06
C PHE A 34 30.14 2.71 -0.91
N SER A 35 29.89 3.06 -2.18
CA SER A 35 30.94 3.57 -3.05
C SER A 35 31.52 4.90 -2.56
N GLN A 36 30.71 5.72 -1.90
CA GLN A 36 31.16 6.98 -1.29
C GLN A 36 31.79 6.77 0.09
N ASP A 37 31.18 5.94 0.96
CA ASP A 37 31.71 5.68 2.30
C ASP A 37 33.09 5.00 2.26
N VAL A 38 33.34 4.11 1.29
CA VAL A 38 34.67 3.48 1.07
C VAL A 38 35.68 4.46 0.48
N ALA A 39 35.23 5.49 -0.25
CA ALA A 39 36.09 6.53 -0.80
C ALA A 39 36.53 7.57 0.25
N THR A 40 35.72 7.80 1.29
CA THR A 40 36.10 8.63 2.45
C THR A 40 37.04 7.88 3.39
N ARG A 41 38.29 8.31 3.47
CA ARG A 41 39.21 7.84 4.52
C ARG A 41 38.73 8.33 5.90
N PRO A 42 38.95 7.56 6.99
CA PRO A 42 38.44 7.90 8.33
C PRO A 42 39.00 9.21 8.92
N ASP A 43 40.07 9.77 8.35
CA ASP A 43 40.68 11.05 8.70
C ASP A 43 40.05 12.26 8.00
N GLN A 44 39.06 12.05 7.10
CA GLN A 44 38.35 13.10 6.35
C GLN A 44 36.84 13.03 6.56
N LEU A 45 36.39 13.03 7.82
CA LEU A 45 34.97 13.28 8.11
C LEU A 45 34.61 14.67 7.54
N PRO A 46 33.62 14.78 6.63
CA PRO A 46 33.20 16.08 6.13
C PRO A 46 32.74 16.95 7.29
N SER A 47 33.19 18.20 7.35
CA SER A 47 32.60 19.17 8.27
C SER A 47 31.10 19.31 7.95
N PRO A 48 30.24 19.67 8.92
CA PRO A 48 28.81 19.90 8.67
C PRO A 48 28.53 20.93 7.57
N GLU A 49 29.50 21.82 7.33
CA GLU A 49 29.48 22.88 6.30
C GLU A 49 30.01 22.39 4.93
N GLY A 50 30.61 21.20 4.88
CA GLY A 50 31.27 20.60 3.71
C GLY A 50 30.56 19.35 3.15
N LEU A 51 29.28 19.15 3.47
CA LEU A 51 28.45 18.16 2.78
C LEU A 51 28.34 18.56 1.30
N ASP A 52 29.24 18.02 0.49
CA ASP A 52 29.28 18.26 -0.96
C ASP A 52 27.92 17.95 -1.59
N GLN A 53 27.55 18.73 -2.61
CA GLN A 53 26.33 18.57 -3.39
C GLN A 53 26.26 17.21 -4.10
N THR A 54 27.35 16.43 -4.09
CA THR A 54 27.44 15.10 -4.68
C THR A 54 27.23 13.95 -3.69
N THR A 55 27.07 14.24 -2.39
CA THR A 55 26.91 13.19 -1.36
C THR A 55 25.63 12.38 -1.52
N TRP A 56 25.65 11.11 -1.12
CA TRP A 56 24.47 10.25 -1.09
C TRP A 56 23.33 10.84 -0.25
N PHE A 57 23.66 11.56 0.83
CA PHE A 57 22.67 12.26 1.64
C PHE A 57 21.95 13.36 0.85
N HIS A 58 22.70 14.15 0.07
CA HIS A 58 22.11 15.18 -0.79
C HIS A 58 21.22 14.56 -1.87
N ALA A 59 21.67 13.49 -2.53
CA ALA A 59 20.89 12.82 -3.58
C ALA A 59 19.55 12.29 -3.05
N ILE A 60 19.54 11.63 -1.89
CA ILE A 60 18.30 11.14 -1.25
C ILE A 60 17.43 12.30 -0.78
N GLY A 61 18.03 13.35 -0.20
CA GLY A 61 17.30 14.55 0.20
C GLY A 61 16.60 15.23 -0.98
N LYS A 62 17.28 15.30 -2.14
CA LYS A 62 16.70 15.85 -3.37
C LYS A 62 15.63 14.97 -3.98
N PHE A 63 15.81 13.65 -3.92
CA PHE A 63 14.74 12.70 -4.26
C PHE A 63 13.49 12.97 -3.41
N TYR A 64 13.62 13.04 -2.09
CA TYR A 64 12.49 13.31 -1.20
C TYR A 64 11.82 14.64 -1.49
N GLU A 65 12.60 15.71 -1.56
CA GLU A 65 12.10 17.07 -1.81
C GLU A 65 11.39 17.16 -3.17
N HIS A 66 12.03 16.68 -4.23
CA HIS A 66 11.53 16.81 -5.59
C HIS A 66 10.32 15.89 -5.83
N PHE A 67 10.42 14.60 -5.47
CA PHE A 67 9.33 13.65 -5.65
C PHE A 67 8.09 14.10 -4.89
N HIS A 68 8.25 14.44 -3.60
CA HIS A 68 7.13 14.84 -2.76
C HIS A 68 6.47 16.11 -3.28
N ARG A 69 7.24 17.15 -3.61
CA ARG A 69 6.70 18.38 -4.18
C ARG A 69 5.92 18.11 -5.46
N ARG A 70 6.50 17.32 -6.37
CA ARG A 70 5.90 17.06 -7.69
C ARG A 70 4.64 16.22 -7.61
N PHE A 71 4.64 15.17 -6.80
CA PHE A 71 3.47 14.30 -6.69
C PHE A 71 2.34 14.95 -5.87
N MET A 72 2.69 15.67 -4.81
CA MET A 72 1.69 16.31 -3.94
C MET A 72 1.06 17.56 -4.54
N SER A 73 1.67 18.21 -5.55
CA SER A 73 1.06 19.37 -6.22
C SER A 73 -0.34 19.08 -6.74
N ASP A 74 -0.52 17.88 -7.30
CA ASP A 74 -1.81 17.42 -7.83
C ASP A 74 -2.47 16.45 -6.84
N GLY A 75 -1.68 15.69 -6.09
CA GLY A 75 -2.14 14.66 -5.16
C GLY A 75 -2.84 15.19 -3.91
N GLU A 76 -2.44 16.34 -3.37
CA GLU A 76 -3.01 16.86 -2.12
C GLU A 76 -4.51 17.16 -2.25
N ALA A 77 -4.90 17.84 -3.34
CA ALA A 77 -6.31 18.09 -3.65
C ALA A 77 -7.11 16.80 -3.89
N ALA A 78 -6.44 15.74 -4.35
CA ALA A 78 -7.03 14.42 -4.56
C ALA A 78 -7.07 13.55 -3.28
N GLY A 79 -6.63 14.08 -2.14
CA GLY A 79 -6.66 13.38 -0.84
C GLY A 79 -5.51 12.39 -0.65
N VAL A 80 -4.42 12.53 -1.40
CA VAL A 80 -3.18 11.78 -1.18
C VAL A 80 -2.53 12.24 0.12
N ALA A 81 -1.92 11.31 0.85
CA ALA A 81 -1.05 11.60 1.98
C ALA A 81 0.22 10.75 1.89
N LEU A 82 1.36 11.33 2.32
CA LEU A 82 2.55 10.54 2.61
C LEU A 82 2.26 9.68 3.85
N TRP A 83 2.33 8.36 3.70
CA TRP A 83 2.13 7.44 4.80
C TRP A 83 3.43 7.17 5.54
N LYS A 84 4.48 6.76 4.82
CA LYS A 84 5.78 6.39 5.41
C LYS A 84 6.93 6.76 4.49
N ALA A 85 8.06 7.11 5.09
CA ALA A 85 9.37 7.14 4.46
C ALA A 85 10.23 6.04 5.09
N LEU A 86 10.70 5.09 4.28
CA LEU A 86 11.41 3.88 4.71
C LEU A 86 12.80 3.88 4.08
N GLY A 87 13.74 4.62 4.69
CA GLY A 87 15.13 4.69 4.23
C GLY A 87 15.28 5.51 2.94
N ASP A 88 15.07 4.89 1.79
CA ASP A 88 15.10 5.44 0.43
C ASP A 88 13.79 5.18 -0.35
N GLU A 89 12.79 4.60 0.32
CA GLU A 89 11.46 4.39 -0.21
C GLU A 89 10.46 5.42 0.37
N LEU A 90 9.58 5.94 -0.47
CA LEU A 90 8.41 6.73 -0.06
C LEU A 90 7.13 5.98 -0.40
N VAL A 91 6.23 5.88 0.58
CA VAL A 91 4.92 5.25 0.40
C VAL A 91 3.81 6.25 0.68
N TYR A 92 2.96 6.45 -0.32
CA TYR A 92 1.78 7.30 -0.28
C TYR A 92 0.51 6.48 -0.23
N ARG A 93 -0.55 7.10 0.28
CA ARG A 93 -1.89 6.53 0.41
C ARG A 93 -2.94 7.51 -0.08
N ALA A 94 -3.98 7.01 -0.74
CA ALA A 94 -5.20 7.75 -1.04
C ALA A 94 -6.42 6.84 -0.97
N VAL A 95 -7.56 7.35 -0.50
CA VAL A 95 -8.84 6.62 -0.58
C VAL A 95 -9.39 6.83 -1.98
N ILE A 96 -9.66 5.74 -2.71
CA ILE A 96 -10.18 5.79 -4.07
C ILE A 96 -11.69 5.51 -4.11
N ARG A 97 -12.41 6.30 -4.89
CA ARG A 97 -13.88 6.24 -5.00
C ARG A 97 -14.38 6.04 -6.42
N ASP A 98 -13.54 6.26 -7.40
CA ASP A 98 -13.93 6.05 -8.79
C ASP A 98 -12.71 5.74 -9.66
N ARG A 99 -13.00 5.27 -10.88
CA ARG A 99 -11.97 4.83 -11.82
C ARG A 99 -11.15 6.02 -12.35
N ALA A 100 -11.78 7.17 -12.57
CA ALA A 100 -11.13 8.37 -13.11
C ALA A 100 -10.09 8.91 -12.13
N GLN A 101 -10.48 9.08 -10.87
CA GLN A 101 -9.62 9.49 -9.76
C GLN A 101 -8.46 8.51 -9.61
N THR A 102 -8.74 7.20 -9.60
CA THR A 102 -7.70 6.16 -9.48
C THR A 102 -6.69 6.27 -10.61
N ALA A 103 -7.17 6.41 -11.85
CA ALA A 103 -6.31 6.52 -13.02
C ALA A 103 -5.49 7.84 -13.00
N ALA A 104 -6.09 8.96 -12.61
CA ALA A 104 -5.39 10.24 -12.50
C ALA A 104 -4.28 10.19 -11.44
N LEU A 105 -4.54 9.57 -10.29
CA LEU A 105 -3.55 9.38 -9.23
C LEU A 105 -2.36 8.53 -9.68
N VAL A 106 -2.64 7.38 -10.33
CA VAL A 106 -1.57 6.49 -10.82
C VAL A 106 -0.78 7.17 -11.95
N ALA A 107 -1.44 7.89 -12.86
CA ALA A 107 -0.76 8.63 -13.93
C ALA A 107 0.10 9.77 -13.38
N GLY A 108 -0.42 10.55 -12.43
CA GLY A 108 0.33 11.61 -11.75
C GLY A 108 1.55 11.07 -11.00
N PHE A 109 1.40 9.92 -10.34
CA PHE A 109 2.51 9.24 -9.68
C PHE A 109 3.57 8.77 -10.68
N ALA A 110 3.16 8.13 -11.79
CA ALA A 110 4.06 7.70 -12.86
C ALA A 110 4.82 8.89 -13.48
N GLY A 111 4.14 10.01 -13.70
CA GLY A 111 4.76 11.26 -14.15
C GLY A 111 5.80 11.78 -13.16
N ALA A 112 5.48 11.80 -11.86
CA ALA A 112 6.43 12.19 -10.81
C ALA A 112 7.67 11.27 -10.76
N VAL A 113 7.50 9.96 -11.00
CA VAL A 113 8.62 9.01 -11.11
C VAL A 113 9.51 9.35 -12.30
N GLN A 114 8.94 9.66 -13.46
CA GLN A 114 9.71 10.02 -14.65
C GLN A 114 10.49 11.33 -14.46
N GLU A 115 9.84 12.38 -13.95
CA GLU A 115 10.49 13.67 -13.74
C GLU A 115 11.59 13.60 -12.67
N THR A 116 11.32 12.89 -11.56
CA THR A 116 12.31 12.76 -10.48
C THR A 116 13.50 11.90 -10.87
N ARG A 117 13.31 10.95 -11.80
CA ARG A 117 14.40 10.11 -12.30
C ARG A 117 15.52 10.94 -12.92
N GLU A 118 15.18 11.94 -13.73
CA GLU A 118 16.16 12.83 -14.35
C GLU A 118 17.00 13.56 -13.29
N VAL A 119 16.35 13.99 -12.21
CA VAL A 119 17.01 14.64 -11.06
C VAL A 119 17.99 13.68 -10.38
N VAL A 120 17.56 12.46 -10.08
CA VAL A 120 18.38 11.46 -9.38
C VAL A 120 19.56 10.99 -10.25
N GLN A 121 19.32 10.79 -11.55
CA GLN A 121 20.36 10.44 -12.52
C GLN A 121 21.39 11.56 -12.75
N GLY A 122 21.02 12.81 -12.44
CA GLY A 122 21.94 13.94 -12.39
C GLY A 122 23.05 13.80 -11.35
N PHE A 123 22.80 13.06 -10.26
CA PHE A 123 23.84 12.75 -9.25
C PHE A 123 24.70 11.55 -9.66
N SER A 124 24.06 10.48 -10.15
CA SER A 124 24.76 9.32 -10.67
C SER A 124 23.91 8.56 -11.69
N ARG A 125 24.52 8.18 -12.81
CA ARG A 125 23.90 7.34 -13.85
C ARG A 125 23.53 5.94 -13.37
N THR A 126 24.06 5.50 -12.23
CA THR A 126 23.73 4.19 -11.63
C THR A 126 22.48 4.25 -10.77
N LEU A 127 22.01 5.45 -10.40
CA LEU A 127 20.80 5.63 -9.63
C LEU A 127 19.60 5.69 -10.56
N ASP A 128 18.51 5.09 -10.12
CA ASP A 128 17.26 5.12 -10.85
C ASP A 128 16.07 5.00 -9.87
N LEU A 129 14.84 5.05 -10.38
CA LEU A 129 13.64 4.85 -9.58
C LEU A 129 12.89 3.61 -10.05
N LYS A 130 12.32 2.87 -9.09
CA LYS A 130 11.31 1.84 -9.34
C LYS A 130 10.04 2.19 -8.58
N ALA A 131 8.92 1.69 -9.07
CA ALA A 131 7.61 2.02 -8.52
C ALA A 131 6.72 0.78 -8.37
N CYS A 132 5.85 0.81 -7.38
CA CYS A 132 4.85 -0.22 -7.16
C CYS A 132 3.55 0.41 -6.67
N ALA A 133 2.41 -0.12 -7.09
CA ALA A 133 1.10 0.31 -6.62
C ALA A 133 0.17 -0.87 -6.34
N TRP A 134 -0.62 -0.75 -5.29
CA TRP A 134 -1.60 -1.77 -4.95
C TRP A 134 -2.80 -1.14 -4.26
N VAL A 135 -3.89 -1.90 -4.19
CA VAL A 135 -5.07 -1.51 -3.42
C VAL A 135 -5.29 -2.46 -2.25
N ALA A 136 -5.82 -1.93 -1.16
CA ALA A 136 -6.19 -2.70 0.02
C ALA A 136 -7.56 -2.27 0.52
N ASP A 137 -8.43 -3.23 0.82
CA ASP A 137 -9.77 -2.99 1.35
C ASP A 137 -9.80 -3.05 2.88
N PHE A 138 -10.54 -2.12 3.45
CA PHE A 138 -10.76 -2.01 4.89
C PHE A 138 -12.26 -1.98 5.18
N PRO A 139 -12.71 -2.52 6.32
CA PRO A 139 -11.94 -3.14 7.41
C PRO A 139 -11.85 -4.68 7.28
N VAL A 140 -11.91 -5.20 6.06
CA VAL A 140 -12.32 -6.59 5.84
C VAL A 140 -11.15 -7.56 5.80
N ARG A 141 -10.33 -7.48 4.75
CA ARG A 141 -9.12 -8.30 4.63
C ARG A 141 -7.93 -7.58 5.25
N ASN A 142 -7.95 -6.26 5.24
CA ASN A 142 -6.91 -5.42 5.85
C ASN A 142 -7.50 -4.64 7.02
N VAL A 143 -6.64 -4.36 8.00
CA VAL A 143 -7.01 -3.73 9.27
C VAL A 143 -6.13 -2.51 9.49
N THR A 144 -6.75 -1.44 9.99
CA THR A 144 -6.02 -0.27 10.48
C THR A 144 -5.66 -0.47 11.94
N ILE A 145 -4.39 -0.30 12.25
CA ILE A 145 -3.87 -0.30 13.62
C ILE A 145 -3.63 1.15 14.00
N SER A 146 -4.27 1.55 15.09
CA SER A 146 -3.96 2.80 15.77
C SER A 146 -3.06 2.46 16.96
N ILE A 147 -1.83 2.95 16.97
CA ILE A 147 -0.91 2.71 18.09
C ILE A 147 -1.21 3.74 19.17
N ASP A 148 -1.90 3.31 20.23
CA ASP A 148 -2.17 4.15 21.40
C ASP A 148 -0.86 4.61 22.05
N GLY A 149 -0.77 5.91 22.33
CA GLY A 149 0.42 6.53 22.94
C GLY A 149 1.49 7.01 21.95
N LEU A 150 1.51 6.52 20.71
CA LEU A 150 2.43 7.03 19.69
C LEU A 150 1.76 8.15 18.89
N ARG A 151 2.11 9.39 19.22
CA ARG A 151 1.66 10.59 18.53
C ARG A 151 2.80 11.18 17.73
N SER A 152 2.57 11.44 16.46
CA SER A 152 3.49 12.22 15.62
C SER A 152 2.77 13.50 15.20
N GLY A 153 3.31 14.66 15.60
CA GLY A 153 2.66 15.96 15.32
C GLY A 153 1.23 16.10 15.84
N GLY A 154 0.88 15.41 16.94
CA GLY A 154 -0.45 15.45 17.56
C GLY A 154 -1.50 14.50 16.96
N ARG A 155 -1.24 13.87 15.80
CA ARG A 155 -2.06 12.77 15.25
C ARG A 155 -1.60 11.42 15.77
N GLN A 156 -2.57 10.53 15.95
CA GLN A 156 -2.32 9.13 16.21
C GLN A 156 -1.64 8.52 14.98
N VAL A 157 -0.58 7.75 15.23
CA VAL A 157 0.11 7.03 14.16
C VAL A 157 -0.76 5.85 13.74
N GLU A 158 -1.22 5.88 12.47
CA GLU A 158 -1.97 4.81 11.84
C GLU A 158 -1.03 3.90 11.02
N ASP A 159 -1.20 2.60 11.18
CA ASP A 159 -0.53 1.57 10.39
C ASP A 159 -1.57 0.63 9.74
N PHE A 160 -1.17 -0.09 8.69
CA PHE A 160 -2.04 -0.99 7.95
C PHE A 160 -1.41 -2.37 7.86
N ILE A 161 -2.19 -3.39 8.23
CA ILE A 161 -1.77 -4.78 8.11
C ILE A 161 -2.84 -5.59 7.37
N GLY A 162 -2.40 -6.63 6.67
CA GLY A 162 -3.29 -7.56 6.00
C GLY A 162 -2.71 -8.10 4.70
N PRO A 163 -3.39 -9.08 4.09
CA PRO A 163 -2.87 -9.78 2.91
C PRO A 163 -2.58 -8.86 1.74
N SER A 164 -3.36 -7.80 1.52
CA SER A 164 -3.12 -6.86 0.42
C SER A 164 -1.87 -6.01 0.66
N MET A 165 -1.58 -5.68 1.92
CA MET A 165 -0.33 -4.99 2.29
C MET A 165 0.88 -5.89 2.03
N ASP A 166 0.80 -7.17 2.42
CA ASP A 166 1.86 -8.15 2.16
C ASP A 166 2.11 -8.35 0.66
N VAL A 167 1.04 -8.42 -0.15
CA VAL A 167 1.14 -8.47 -1.62
C VAL A 167 1.87 -7.24 -2.15
N GLY A 168 1.42 -6.04 -1.75
CA GLY A 168 1.96 -4.77 -2.22
C GLY A 168 3.46 -4.62 -2.01
N PHE A 169 3.93 -4.83 -0.78
CA PHE A 169 5.36 -4.73 -0.47
C PHE A 169 6.19 -5.80 -1.20
N ARG A 170 5.64 -7.00 -1.41
CA ARG A 170 6.35 -8.07 -2.14
C ARG A 170 6.42 -7.80 -3.64
N LEU A 171 5.38 -7.21 -4.22
CA LEU A 171 5.39 -6.78 -5.62
C LEU A 171 6.47 -5.74 -5.87
N GLY A 172 6.77 -4.86 -4.90
CA GLY A 172 7.87 -3.89 -4.99
C GLY A 172 9.24 -4.53 -5.27
N GLY A 173 9.46 -5.79 -4.86
CA GLY A 173 10.68 -6.54 -5.17
C GLY A 173 10.85 -6.92 -6.65
N PHE A 174 9.75 -6.92 -7.43
CA PHE A 174 9.75 -7.20 -8.87
C PHE A 174 9.72 -5.92 -9.72
N ALA A 175 9.53 -4.76 -9.07
CA ALA A 175 9.58 -3.49 -9.76
C ALA A 175 10.97 -3.23 -10.30
N THR A 176 11.01 -2.69 -11.51
CA THR A 176 12.25 -2.30 -12.17
C THR A 176 12.17 -0.85 -12.57
N ARG A 177 13.26 -0.33 -13.12
CA ARG A 177 13.28 1.01 -13.69
C ARG A 177 12.18 1.24 -14.73
N ARG A 178 11.77 0.20 -15.46
CA ARG A 178 10.74 0.25 -16.50
C ARG A 178 9.37 -0.17 -16.00
N LYS A 179 9.33 -1.16 -15.11
CA LYS A 179 8.10 -1.84 -14.71
C LYS A 179 7.59 -1.28 -13.40
N MET A 180 6.49 -0.53 -13.45
CA MET A 180 5.71 -0.22 -12.26
C MET A 180 4.81 -1.42 -11.94
N MET A 181 5.12 -2.16 -10.88
CA MET A 181 4.31 -3.32 -10.50
C MET A 181 2.95 -2.89 -10.00
N VAL A 182 1.90 -3.63 -10.37
CA VAL A 182 0.54 -3.36 -9.92
C VAL A 182 -0.15 -4.62 -9.41
N SER A 183 -0.92 -4.51 -8.33
CA SER A 183 -1.82 -5.60 -7.90
C SER A 183 -2.88 -5.88 -8.96
N VAL A 184 -3.38 -7.11 -9.01
CA VAL A 184 -4.45 -7.58 -9.92
C VAL A 184 -5.71 -6.71 -9.83
N GLU A 185 -6.14 -6.37 -8.62
CA GLU A 185 -7.32 -5.53 -8.38
C GLU A 185 -7.14 -4.14 -8.99
N LEU A 186 -5.97 -3.53 -8.77
CA LEU A 186 -5.64 -2.22 -9.35
C LEU A 186 -5.55 -2.29 -10.88
N ALA A 187 -4.91 -3.33 -11.44
CA ALA A 187 -4.84 -3.53 -12.88
C ALA A 187 -6.25 -3.62 -13.50
N LEU A 188 -7.19 -4.30 -12.84
CA LEU A 188 -8.58 -4.36 -13.30
C LEU A 188 -9.25 -2.98 -13.26
N ILE A 189 -9.13 -2.23 -12.15
CA ILE A 189 -9.70 -0.88 -12.02
C ILE A 189 -9.17 0.03 -13.13
N LEU A 190 -7.85 0.00 -13.37
CA LEU A 190 -7.21 0.83 -14.38
C LEU A 190 -7.54 0.41 -15.81
N ALA A 191 -7.74 -0.90 -16.08
CA ALA A 191 -8.06 -1.43 -17.40
C ALA A 191 -9.54 -1.26 -17.79
N THR A 192 -10.43 -1.13 -16.80
CA THR A 192 -11.87 -0.88 -16.99
C THR A 192 -12.25 0.59 -17.11
N GLY A 193 -11.36 1.54 -16.77
CA GLY A 193 -11.62 2.98 -16.92
C GLY A 193 -11.81 3.44 -18.38
N ASP A 194 -12.45 4.59 -18.57
CA ASP A 194 -12.68 5.16 -19.91
C ASP A 194 -11.46 5.93 -20.42
N ARG A 195 -11.20 5.85 -21.73
CA ARG A 195 -10.02 6.49 -22.36
C ARG A 195 -10.05 8.02 -22.36
N GLY A 196 -11.17 8.65 -21.97
CA GLY A 196 -11.42 10.09 -22.11
C GLY A 196 -11.22 10.93 -20.85
N GLU A 197 -10.99 10.33 -19.69
CA GLU A 197 -11.02 11.02 -18.39
C GLU A 197 -9.64 11.51 -17.92
N GLY A 198 -8.84 12.11 -18.81
CA GLY A 198 -7.61 12.84 -18.46
C GLY A 198 -6.44 11.99 -17.89
N ALA A 199 -6.66 10.72 -17.59
CA ALA A 199 -5.64 9.77 -17.16
C ALA A 199 -5.10 9.00 -18.36
N GLY A 200 -3.77 9.01 -18.55
CA GLY A 200 -3.11 8.40 -19.70
C GLY A 200 -3.51 6.94 -19.94
N SER A 201 -3.44 6.51 -21.21
CA SER A 201 -3.63 5.10 -21.55
C SER A 201 -2.46 4.29 -20.99
N PHE A 202 -2.67 3.59 -19.88
CA PHE A 202 -1.66 2.69 -19.33
C PHE A 202 -1.33 1.57 -20.32
N THR A 203 -0.04 1.38 -20.58
CA THR A 203 0.49 0.22 -21.28
C THR A 203 0.74 -0.87 -20.27
N PHE A 204 -0.06 -1.94 -20.33
CA PHE A 204 0.06 -3.07 -19.42
C PHE A 204 1.00 -4.14 -19.98
N GLY A 205 1.78 -4.74 -19.08
CA GLY A 205 2.56 -5.92 -19.35
C GLY A 205 2.31 -7.02 -18.31
N TYR A 206 2.74 -8.23 -18.67
CA TYR A 206 2.69 -9.42 -17.84
C TYR A 206 3.99 -10.20 -18.01
N ASP A 207 4.57 -10.67 -16.91
CA ASP A 207 5.76 -11.51 -16.95
C ASP A 207 5.43 -13.00 -16.80
N ARG A 208 5.06 -13.39 -15.58
CA ARG A 208 4.77 -14.78 -15.16
C ARG A 208 3.98 -14.74 -13.86
N ARG A 209 3.62 -15.90 -13.32
CA ARG A 209 3.24 -16.03 -11.91
C ARG A 209 4.47 -16.36 -11.08
N GLU A 210 4.56 -15.77 -9.90
CA GLU A 210 5.69 -15.96 -8.99
C GLU A 210 5.20 -16.21 -7.56
N SER A 211 5.89 -17.09 -6.84
CA SER A 211 5.51 -17.39 -5.46
C SER A 211 5.94 -16.24 -4.55
N LEU A 212 4.96 -15.49 -4.05
CA LEU A 212 5.20 -14.43 -3.08
C LEU A 212 5.24 -15.07 -1.69
N LYS A 213 6.42 -15.09 -1.04
CA LYS A 213 6.61 -15.75 0.27
C LYS A 213 5.50 -15.34 1.25
N GLY A 214 4.78 -16.27 1.86
CA GLY A 214 3.74 -15.95 2.87
C GLY A 214 2.46 -15.31 2.29
N VAL A 215 2.34 -15.21 0.97
CA VAL A 215 1.15 -14.73 0.27
C VAL A 215 0.55 -15.92 -0.50
N LEU A 216 -0.78 -15.96 -0.61
CA LEU A 216 -1.54 -17.07 -1.22
C LEU A 216 -1.30 -18.48 -0.64
N GLY A 217 -0.76 -18.63 0.57
CA GLY A 217 -0.37 -19.95 1.07
C GLY A 217 0.69 -20.65 0.20
N GLY A 218 1.43 -19.90 -0.61
CA GLY A 218 2.44 -20.42 -1.54
C GLY A 218 2.01 -20.50 -3.00
N ASP A 219 0.73 -20.26 -3.33
CA ASP A 219 0.34 -20.18 -4.74
C ASP A 219 1.00 -18.97 -5.42
N ALA A 220 1.21 -19.11 -6.74
CA ALA A 220 1.92 -18.10 -7.50
C ALA A 220 1.02 -16.89 -7.80
N TYR A 221 1.47 -15.67 -7.51
CA TYR A 221 0.76 -14.43 -7.82
C TYR A 221 1.19 -13.88 -9.20
N PRO A 222 0.28 -13.39 -10.05
CA PRO A 222 0.62 -12.85 -11.37
C PRO A 222 1.36 -11.52 -11.28
N LEU A 223 2.47 -11.41 -12.00
CA LEU A 223 3.27 -10.20 -12.10
C LEU A 223 2.76 -9.33 -13.25
N LEU A 224 1.80 -8.46 -12.92
CA LEU A 224 1.28 -7.41 -13.81
C LEU A 224 1.99 -6.09 -13.55
N TRP A 225 2.20 -5.32 -14.61
CA TRP A 225 2.91 -4.05 -14.52
C TRP A 225 2.44 -3.03 -15.54
N ILE A 226 2.73 -1.76 -15.26
CA ILE A 226 2.55 -0.62 -16.15
C ILE A 226 3.92 -0.20 -16.68
N ASP A 227 4.03 0.04 -17.98
CA ASP A 227 5.26 0.52 -18.61
C ASP A 227 5.50 2.00 -18.24
N LEU A 228 6.63 2.26 -17.58
CA LEU A 228 7.10 3.61 -17.27
C LEU A 228 8.09 4.14 -18.31
N GLU A 229 8.49 3.33 -19.30
CA GLU A 229 9.40 3.79 -20.35
C GLU A 229 8.77 4.92 -21.17
N ASN A 230 9.47 6.04 -21.28
CA ASN A 230 9.06 7.20 -22.06
C ASN A 230 10.07 7.56 -23.17
N ASP A 231 11.24 6.93 -23.20
CA ASP A 231 12.19 7.06 -24.30
C ASP A 231 11.72 6.24 -25.51
N ARG A 232 11.50 6.93 -26.64
CA ARG A 232 10.93 6.31 -27.85
C ARG A 232 11.80 5.22 -28.44
N ASP A 233 13.11 5.38 -28.39
CA ASP A 233 14.05 4.42 -28.96
C ASP A 233 14.09 3.17 -28.08
N GLN A 234 14.11 3.35 -26.77
CA GLN A 234 14.06 2.26 -25.81
C GLN A 234 12.70 1.52 -25.85
N MET A 235 11.59 2.23 -26.05
CA MET A 235 10.27 1.63 -26.29
C MET A 235 10.28 0.73 -27.53
N GLU A 236 10.94 1.13 -28.63
CA GLU A 236 11.01 0.31 -29.83
C GLU A 236 11.90 -0.93 -29.63
N VAL A 237 13.03 -0.79 -28.93
CA VAL A 237 13.87 -1.93 -28.51
C VAL A 237 13.04 -2.91 -27.69
N ASN A 238 12.32 -2.41 -26.69
CA ASN A 238 11.45 -3.20 -25.82
C ASN A 238 10.37 -3.96 -26.60
N ARG A 239 9.77 -3.34 -27.62
CA ARG A 239 8.80 -4.00 -28.52
C ARG A 239 9.44 -5.08 -29.38
N CYS A 240 10.65 -4.84 -29.88
CA CYS A 240 11.41 -5.83 -30.64
C CYS A 240 11.75 -7.05 -29.77
N GLU A 241 12.25 -6.82 -28.56
CA GLU A 241 12.55 -7.88 -27.59
C GLU A 241 11.33 -8.71 -27.23
N ALA A 242 10.18 -8.08 -26.97
CA ALA A 242 8.94 -8.78 -26.69
C ALA A 242 8.55 -9.72 -27.85
N ARG A 243 8.66 -9.24 -29.10
CA ARG A 243 8.40 -10.06 -30.31
C ARG A 243 9.34 -11.26 -30.41
N LEU A 244 10.64 -11.07 -30.13
CA LEU A 244 11.62 -12.16 -30.12
C LEU A 244 11.31 -13.22 -29.04
N GLN A 245 10.74 -12.80 -27.91
CA GLN A 245 10.29 -13.70 -26.85
C GLN A 245 8.92 -14.35 -27.13
N GLY A 246 8.32 -14.11 -28.30
CA GLY A 246 6.98 -14.57 -28.64
C GLY A 246 5.87 -13.92 -27.79
N ARG A 247 6.17 -12.79 -27.13
CA ARG A 247 5.24 -12.03 -26.30
C ARG A 247 4.65 -10.87 -27.09
N ARG A 248 3.40 -10.51 -26.79
CA ARG A 248 2.88 -9.20 -27.19
C ARG A 248 3.60 -8.15 -26.35
N ALA A 249 4.08 -7.08 -27.01
CA ALA A 249 4.74 -5.99 -26.31
C ALA A 249 3.80 -5.31 -25.31
N ASP A 250 2.53 -5.16 -25.71
CA ASP A 250 1.49 -4.51 -24.93
C ASP A 250 0.26 -5.42 -24.84
N LEU A 251 -0.29 -5.57 -23.63
CA LEU A 251 -1.56 -6.26 -23.42
C LEU A 251 -2.72 -5.33 -23.77
N SER A 252 -3.75 -5.87 -24.44
CA SER A 252 -4.96 -5.08 -24.64
C SER A 252 -5.69 -4.93 -23.29
N ARG A 253 -6.39 -3.81 -23.11
CA ARG A 253 -7.21 -3.59 -21.90
C ARG A 253 -8.23 -4.72 -21.70
N ALA A 254 -8.81 -5.22 -22.79
CA ALA A 254 -9.74 -6.35 -22.74
C ALA A 254 -9.08 -7.62 -22.19
N ASP A 255 -7.87 -7.95 -22.65
CA ASP A 255 -7.11 -9.11 -22.16
C ASP A 255 -6.79 -8.97 -20.66
N VAL A 256 -6.42 -7.76 -20.21
CA VAL A 256 -6.15 -7.48 -18.78
C VAL A 256 -7.43 -7.64 -17.94
N VAL A 257 -8.55 -7.10 -18.40
CA VAL A 257 -9.85 -7.22 -17.71
C VAL A 257 -10.27 -8.69 -17.62
N GLU A 258 -10.22 -9.44 -18.72
CA GLU A 258 -10.58 -10.85 -18.77
C GLU A 258 -9.69 -11.67 -17.82
N PHE A 259 -8.37 -11.46 -17.89
CA PHE A 259 -7.42 -12.15 -17.03
C PHE A 259 -7.67 -11.85 -15.55
N CYS A 260 -7.78 -10.58 -15.15
CA CYS A 260 -7.96 -10.21 -13.75
C CYS A 260 -9.27 -10.77 -13.18
N ARG A 261 -10.37 -10.72 -13.95
CA ARG A 261 -11.66 -11.30 -13.54
C ARG A 261 -11.54 -12.81 -13.35
N ALA A 262 -10.99 -13.52 -14.33
CA ALA A 262 -10.81 -14.97 -14.26
C ALA A 262 -9.90 -15.38 -13.08
N TYR A 263 -8.81 -14.64 -12.87
CA TYR A 263 -7.87 -14.89 -11.79
C TYR A 263 -8.52 -14.72 -10.41
N MET A 264 -9.22 -13.60 -10.19
CA MET A 264 -9.90 -13.36 -8.91
C MET A 264 -11.02 -14.37 -8.66
N ALA A 265 -11.80 -14.71 -9.68
CA ALA A 265 -12.86 -15.73 -9.57
C ALA A 265 -12.30 -17.12 -9.20
N ALA A 266 -11.09 -17.44 -9.67
CA ALA A 266 -10.41 -18.69 -9.37
C ALA A 266 -9.62 -18.67 -8.03
N THR A 267 -9.53 -17.52 -7.36
CA THR A 267 -8.65 -17.34 -6.18
C THR A 267 -9.48 -17.05 -4.93
N PRO A 268 -9.69 -18.02 -4.01
CA PRO A 268 -10.71 -17.95 -2.95
C PRO A 268 -10.70 -16.76 -1.97
N TRP A 269 -9.55 -16.11 -1.75
CA TRP A 269 -9.45 -14.96 -0.82
C TRP A 269 -9.57 -13.60 -1.54
N MET A 270 -9.51 -13.61 -2.87
CA MET A 270 -9.70 -12.40 -3.67
C MET A 270 -11.19 -12.21 -3.91
N GLU A 271 -11.67 -10.99 -3.69
CA GLU A 271 -13.02 -10.58 -4.01
C GLU A 271 -12.95 -9.29 -4.84
N MET A 272 -13.94 -9.08 -5.70
CA MET A 272 -14.03 -7.90 -6.54
C MET A 272 -13.98 -6.63 -5.68
N PRO A 273 -13.14 -5.64 -6.04
CA PRO A 273 -13.07 -4.41 -5.29
C PRO A 273 -14.34 -3.59 -5.45
N HIS A 274 -14.69 -2.82 -4.43
CA HIS A 274 -15.78 -1.84 -4.48
C HIS A 274 -15.21 -0.42 -4.49
N LEU A 275 -15.74 0.44 -5.36
CA LEU A 275 -15.34 1.84 -5.50
C LEU A 275 -16.41 2.76 -4.90
N GLY A 276 -16.80 2.54 -3.64
CA GLY A 276 -17.74 3.42 -2.93
C GLY A 276 -19.07 3.67 -3.66
N GLN A 277 -19.76 4.76 -3.30
CA GLN A 277 -21.10 5.06 -3.84
C GLN A 277 -21.10 5.41 -5.34
N ASP A 278 -19.96 5.83 -5.88
CA ASP A 278 -19.80 6.20 -7.29
C ASP A 278 -19.30 5.02 -8.14
N GLY A 279 -19.15 3.84 -7.53
CA GLY A 279 -18.81 2.60 -8.21
C GLY A 279 -19.90 2.19 -9.21
N ALA A 280 -19.51 1.98 -10.47
CA ALA A 280 -20.39 1.50 -11.52
C ALA A 280 -19.92 0.13 -12.05
N GLY A 281 -20.87 -0.66 -12.55
CA GLY A 281 -20.58 -1.99 -13.11
C GLY A 281 -19.94 -2.92 -12.09
N ASP A 282 -18.77 -3.46 -12.46
CA ASP A 282 -17.98 -4.42 -11.67
C ASP A 282 -17.64 -3.97 -10.24
N PHE A 283 -17.67 -2.67 -9.97
CA PHE A 283 -17.23 -2.08 -8.69
C PHE A 283 -18.36 -1.50 -7.85
N ALA A 284 -19.61 -1.72 -8.25
CA ALA A 284 -20.79 -1.14 -7.61
C ALA A 284 -21.11 -1.80 -6.26
N ASP A 285 -20.95 -3.11 -6.16
CA ASP A 285 -21.33 -3.86 -4.96
C ASP A 285 -20.15 -4.06 -4.01
N PRO A 286 -20.34 -3.90 -2.69
CA PRO A 286 -19.33 -4.23 -1.71
C PRO A 286 -19.03 -5.74 -1.72
N PRO A 287 -17.78 -6.13 -1.44
CA PRO A 287 -17.39 -7.53 -1.43
C PRO A 287 -18.20 -8.36 -0.41
N PRO A 288 -18.54 -9.64 -0.70
CA PRO A 288 -19.30 -10.50 0.21
C PRO A 288 -18.71 -10.59 1.62
N SER A 289 -17.39 -10.51 1.73
CA SER A 289 -16.66 -10.44 2.99
C SER A 289 -17.03 -9.22 3.84
N TYR A 290 -17.31 -8.06 3.24
CA TYR A 290 -17.81 -6.88 3.95
C TYR A 290 -19.20 -7.14 4.53
N GLY A 291 -20.09 -7.79 3.79
CA GLY A 291 -21.39 -8.21 4.31
C GLY A 291 -21.28 -9.15 5.53
N ARG A 292 -20.30 -10.05 5.53
CA ARG A 292 -19.97 -10.90 6.70
C ARG A 292 -19.45 -10.07 7.87
N TYR A 293 -18.56 -9.12 7.61
CA TYR A 293 -18.04 -8.17 8.61
C TYR A 293 -19.18 -7.40 9.29
N VAL A 294 -20.06 -6.77 8.52
CA VAL A 294 -21.20 -5.99 9.04
C VAL A 294 -22.08 -6.84 9.96
N ARG A 295 -22.46 -8.05 9.53
CA ARG A 295 -23.28 -8.96 10.36
C ARG A 295 -22.59 -9.35 11.66
N LYS A 296 -21.30 -9.69 11.60
CA LYS A 296 -20.51 -10.07 12.79
C LYS A 296 -20.37 -8.89 13.76
N ARG A 297 -20.13 -7.68 13.24
CA ARG A 297 -19.98 -6.48 14.06
C ARG A 297 -21.30 -6.08 14.72
N GLN A 298 -22.39 -6.13 13.97
CA GLN A 298 -23.73 -5.87 14.51
C GLN A 298 -24.06 -6.83 15.66
N ALA A 299 -23.88 -8.14 15.46
CA ALA A 299 -24.15 -9.13 16.51
C ALA A 299 -23.32 -8.89 17.79
N ARG A 300 -22.08 -8.38 17.65
CA ARG A 300 -21.24 -8.02 18.80
C ARG A 300 -21.73 -6.77 19.52
N LEU A 301 -22.15 -5.75 18.78
CA LEU A 301 -22.71 -4.52 19.35
C LEU A 301 -24.02 -4.84 20.12
N ASP A 302 -24.87 -5.69 19.55
CA ASP A 302 -26.11 -6.13 20.20
C ASP A 302 -25.81 -6.88 21.52
N GLN A 303 -24.82 -7.78 21.52
CA GLN A 303 -24.36 -8.48 22.73
C GLN A 303 -23.76 -7.54 23.79
N GLU A 304 -23.00 -6.53 23.37
CA GLU A 304 -22.44 -5.51 24.26
C GLU A 304 -23.56 -4.66 24.90
N ALA A 305 -24.55 -4.25 24.10
CA ALA A 305 -25.73 -3.52 24.59
C ALA A 305 -26.57 -4.35 25.58
N GLU A 306 -26.79 -5.64 25.30
CA GLU A 306 -27.48 -6.55 26.23
C GLU A 306 -26.71 -6.72 27.55
N ARG A 307 -25.38 -6.81 27.51
CA ARG A 307 -24.53 -6.89 28.72
C ARG A 307 -24.61 -5.61 29.55
N LEU A 308 -24.59 -4.45 28.92
CA LEU A 308 -24.74 -3.15 29.58
C LEU A 308 -26.13 -3.03 30.23
N ALA A 309 -27.20 -3.35 29.51
CA ALA A 309 -28.56 -3.33 30.05
C ALA A 309 -28.72 -4.26 31.27
N ARG A 310 -28.14 -5.48 31.21
CA ARG A 310 -28.13 -6.40 32.37
C ARG A 310 -27.36 -5.85 33.57
N ARG A 311 -26.27 -5.10 33.34
CA ARG A 311 -25.48 -4.48 34.41
C ARG A 311 -26.26 -3.37 35.12
N ASP A 312 -27.00 -2.56 34.37
CA ASP A 312 -27.80 -1.46 34.92
C ASP A 312 -29.08 -1.93 35.64
N THR A 313 -29.59 -3.12 35.29
CA THR A 313 -30.75 -3.74 35.97
C THR A 313 -30.40 -4.54 37.23
N ARG A 314 -29.11 -4.65 37.60
CA ARG A 314 -28.71 -5.34 38.82
C ARG A 314 -29.06 -4.43 40.01
N PRO A 315 -29.90 -4.89 40.97
CA PRO A 315 -30.16 -4.09 42.17
C PRO A 315 -28.83 -3.82 42.89
N PRO A 316 -28.65 -2.66 43.56
CA PRO A 316 -27.46 -2.41 44.35
C PRO A 316 -27.31 -3.58 45.34
N GLY A 317 -26.20 -4.31 45.20
CA GLY A 317 -25.82 -5.30 46.20
C GLY A 317 -25.62 -4.60 47.55
N PRO A 318 -25.71 -5.33 48.67
CA PRO A 318 -25.42 -4.75 49.97
C PRO A 318 -24.03 -4.10 49.92
N GLU A 319 -23.90 -2.89 50.46
CA GLU A 319 -22.62 -2.22 50.64
C GLU A 319 -21.71 -3.11 51.46
N ASP A 320 -20.80 -3.84 50.82
CA ASP A 320 -19.66 -4.41 51.50
C ASP A 320 -18.76 -3.23 51.90
N GLY A 321 -18.66 -3.04 53.23
CA GLY A 321 -17.83 -2.03 53.86
C GLY A 321 -16.35 -2.16 53.45
N PRO A 322 -15.51 -1.19 53.88
CA PRO A 322 -14.18 -0.99 53.31
C PRO A 322 -13.27 -2.20 53.56
N SER A 323 -13.08 -3.00 52.52
CA SER A 323 -12.05 -4.04 52.46
C SER A 323 -10.70 -3.36 52.18
N ALA A 324 -9.78 -3.58 53.11
CA ALA A 324 -8.44 -3.03 53.12
C ALA A 324 -7.63 -3.38 51.86
N SER A 325 -6.77 -2.42 51.49
CA SER A 325 -5.49 -2.55 50.77
C SER A 325 -5.20 -3.89 50.11
N ASP A 326 -5.20 -3.91 48.76
CA ASP A 326 -4.51 -4.95 48.00
C ASP A 326 -3.24 -4.34 47.39
N ASP A 327 -2.11 -4.71 48.00
CA ASP A 327 -0.75 -4.46 47.56
C ASP A 327 -0.51 -5.18 46.22
N LEU A 328 -0.47 -4.44 45.11
CA LEU A 328 -0.01 -4.95 43.82
C LEU A 328 1.52 -4.90 43.74
N LEU A 329 2.21 -5.73 44.52
CA LEU A 329 3.59 -6.13 44.29
C LEU A 329 3.82 -7.54 44.85
N GLY A 330 3.76 -8.56 44.00
CA GLY A 330 4.23 -9.90 44.36
C GLY A 330 3.67 -11.02 43.49
N ASP A 331 4.22 -11.21 42.29
CA ASP A 331 4.74 -12.53 41.90
C ASP A 331 5.39 -12.46 40.51
N MET A 332 6.70 -12.28 40.50
CA MET A 332 7.57 -12.62 39.39
C MET A 332 8.21 -13.98 39.71
N PRO A 333 8.17 -14.98 38.80
CA PRO A 333 8.82 -16.25 39.05
C PRO A 333 10.35 -16.07 39.04
N VAL A 334 10.99 -16.43 40.15
CA VAL A 334 12.45 -16.46 40.32
C VAL A 334 12.99 -17.69 39.58
N PRO A 335 14.06 -17.59 38.77
CA PRO A 335 14.71 -18.75 38.18
C PRO A 335 15.50 -19.51 39.24
N SER A 336 15.28 -20.82 39.35
CA SER A 336 16.06 -21.71 40.22
C SER A 336 17.51 -21.80 39.75
N PRO A 337 18.51 -21.53 40.62
CA PRO A 337 19.88 -21.94 40.40
C PRO A 337 20.11 -23.21 41.21
N ASP A 338 20.27 -24.36 40.56
CA ASP A 338 21.05 -25.45 41.14
C ASP A 338 21.63 -26.29 40.00
N GLY A 339 22.89 -26.01 39.73
CA GLY A 339 23.81 -26.98 39.16
C GLY A 339 24.56 -27.68 40.30
N ASP A 340 24.88 -28.94 39.99
CA ASP A 340 25.96 -29.78 40.54
C ASP A 340 25.67 -30.66 41.77
N ALA A 341 25.32 -31.91 41.46
CA ALA A 341 26.15 -33.08 41.77
C ALA A 341 25.93 -34.20 40.73
#